data_AF-A0A2K0WDJ9-F1
#
_entry.id   AF-A0A2K0WDJ9-F1
#
_cell.length_a   1.000
_cell.length_b   1.000
_cell.length_c   1.000
_cell.angle_alpha   90.00
_cell.angle_beta   90.00
_cell.angle_gamma   90.00
#
_symmetry.space_group_name_H-M   'P 1'
#
loop_
_entity.id
_entity.type
_entity.pdbx_description
1 polymer ?
#
loop_
_entity_poly.entity_id
_entity_poly.type
_entity_poly.pdbx_seq_one_letter_code
_entity_poly.pdbx_strand_id
1 'polypeptide(L)'
;MNNSGSHAFLHSFANIIEHPRFIRNPAYKDAIVHPLLVAMMSYAMGGPVRMTDARGKDTQPISVNAQDNMLHVDNTPFREKYKILLGWERGAPKGPTGQNFTFLPGTHKGNRHVRQLSKDFPAWSTENDSLFNTNDSIDNIFEFQKDVTGRQDPTVVEVNYPDQPVTALFSAGSLVHHRYRNERGHDRSCIIYAFHLASDHPGALLDVAEFEQARTLIDALIGYQDGSESGIDVFCSLLCSNACQIEEKIEEIFNQMHQSCLIDTADLALSGNDLARWHQEVTRAPSASQLKYENGHFLSHAEGHIPRSLLVDKLSSAMAFDKHGLLELIIYDDGHEEIRKPARKSIWTLSKDQIRGIVSAWLPAVESYNFTVSDVQSLVVLRAEAERVASHIQDSFPAVCFDRESTHLHDQRVPSMHQLILDLGESLTRCEKVETYITTNLFLFLSTHLAILYASRGMEDSMRRSCEMFLRAYVATVLLIEGS
;
A
#
# COMPACT_ATOMS: atom_id res chain seq x y z
N MET A 1 15.10 -16.83 6.69
CA MET A 1 14.82 -15.62 5.87
C MET A 1 15.47 -14.37 6.48
N ASN A 2 16.64 -14.46 7.12
CA ASN A 2 17.18 -13.34 7.91
C ASN A 2 17.72 -12.17 7.06
N ASN A 3 17.83 -12.33 5.74
CA ASN A 3 18.32 -11.30 4.80
C ASN A 3 17.27 -10.87 3.77
N SER A 4 16.01 -11.28 3.90
CA SER A 4 14.94 -10.94 2.94
C SER A 4 13.94 -10.00 3.59
N GLY A 5 14.07 -8.70 3.32
CA GLY A 5 13.18 -7.64 3.79
C GLY A 5 13.73 -6.26 3.45
N SER A 6 12.86 -5.29 3.18
CA SER A 6 13.31 -3.93 2.83
C SER A 6 13.94 -3.14 3.99
N HIS A 7 13.64 -3.51 5.24
CA HIS A 7 14.03 -2.75 6.45
C HIS A 7 13.75 -1.23 6.33
N ALA A 8 12.63 -0.86 5.71
CA ALA A 8 12.24 0.54 5.58
C ALA A 8 11.72 1.10 6.91
N PHE A 9 11.77 2.44 7.06
CA PHE A 9 11.40 3.18 8.27
C PHE A 9 10.10 2.68 8.93
N LEU A 10 9.01 2.57 8.16
CA LEU A 10 7.70 2.20 8.71
C LEU A 10 7.51 0.70 8.96
N HIS A 11 8.21 -0.14 8.21
CA HIS A 11 8.09 -1.59 8.24
C HIS A 11 9.18 -2.27 7.42
N SER A 12 9.60 -3.45 7.85
CA SER A 12 10.30 -4.37 6.97
C SER A 12 9.26 -5.10 6.12
N PHE A 13 9.42 -5.02 4.80
CA PHE A 13 8.49 -5.56 3.82
C PHE A 13 9.08 -6.79 3.13
N ALA A 14 8.29 -7.86 3.00
CA ALA A 14 8.60 -9.03 2.19
C ALA A 14 7.53 -9.24 1.11
N ASN A 15 7.94 -9.30 -0.16
CA ASN A 15 7.06 -9.63 -1.28
C ASN A 15 6.87 -11.15 -1.37
N ILE A 16 5.80 -11.69 -0.79
CA ILE A 16 5.61 -13.15 -0.71
C ILE A 16 5.35 -13.75 -2.10
N ILE A 17 4.87 -12.95 -3.05
CA ILE A 17 4.67 -13.35 -4.45
C ILE A 17 5.96 -13.90 -5.08
N GLU A 18 7.13 -13.34 -4.72
CA GLU A 18 8.44 -13.79 -5.20
C GLU A 18 8.88 -15.14 -4.58
N HIS A 19 8.09 -15.67 -3.66
CA HIS A 19 8.34 -16.91 -2.94
C HIS A 19 7.14 -17.87 -3.06
N PRO A 20 6.80 -18.35 -4.26
CA PRO A 20 5.61 -19.19 -4.48
C PRO A 20 5.62 -20.50 -3.68
N ARG A 21 6.81 -21.04 -3.37
CA ARG A 21 6.97 -22.19 -2.47
C ARG A 21 6.50 -21.91 -1.04
N PHE A 22 6.59 -20.65 -0.60
CA PHE A 22 6.07 -20.24 0.70
C PHE A 22 4.54 -20.32 0.70
N ILE A 23 3.88 -19.76 -0.31
CA ILE A 23 2.41 -19.74 -0.42
C ILE A 23 1.83 -21.16 -0.44
N ARG A 24 2.51 -22.10 -1.12
CA ARG A 24 2.09 -23.49 -1.24
C ARG A 24 2.50 -24.40 -0.08
N ASN A 25 3.22 -23.89 0.92
CA ASN A 25 3.84 -24.75 1.92
C ASN A 25 2.77 -25.42 2.81
N PRO A 26 2.66 -26.76 2.81
CA PRO A 26 1.64 -27.46 3.58
C PRO A 26 1.80 -27.29 5.10
N ALA A 27 2.98 -26.88 5.59
CA ALA A 27 3.20 -26.70 7.02
C ALA A 27 2.48 -25.47 7.61
N TYR A 28 2.12 -24.48 6.79
CA TYR A 28 1.52 -23.23 7.31
C TYR A 28 0.56 -22.53 6.33
N LYS A 29 0.34 -23.04 5.11
CA LYS A 29 -0.63 -22.44 4.16
C LYS A 29 -2.01 -22.28 4.79
N ASP A 30 -2.44 -23.27 5.60
CA ASP A 30 -3.78 -23.32 6.18
C ASP A 30 -3.95 -22.35 7.35
N ALA A 31 -2.84 -21.84 7.92
CA ALA A 31 -2.91 -20.74 8.88
C ALA A 31 -3.33 -19.41 8.22
N ILE A 32 -3.20 -19.29 6.89
CA ILE A 32 -3.39 -18.04 6.15
C ILE A 32 -4.54 -18.14 5.15
N VAL A 33 -4.67 -19.26 4.44
CA VAL A 33 -5.66 -19.49 3.37
C VAL A 33 -6.39 -20.82 3.55
N HIS A 34 -6.89 -21.05 4.76
CA HIS A 34 -7.74 -22.20 5.05
C HIS A 34 -8.95 -22.26 4.09
N PRO A 35 -9.37 -23.45 3.61
CA PRO A 35 -10.54 -23.58 2.74
C PRO A 35 -11.82 -22.92 3.28
N LEU A 36 -12.04 -22.94 4.60
CA LEU A 36 -13.15 -22.22 5.26
C LEU A 36 -13.13 -20.71 4.99
N LEU A 37 -11.96 -20.06 5.07
CA LEU A 37 -11.82 -18.63 4.79
C LEU A 37 -12.12 -18.33 3.32
N VAL A 38 -11.64 -19.19 2.42
CA VAL A 38 -11.89 -19.06 0.98
C VAL A 38 -13.38 -19.20 0.68
N ALA A 39 -14.05 -20.20 1.27
CA ALA A 39 -15.48 -20.43 1.08
C ALA A 39 -16.34 -19.26 1.59
N MET A 40 -16.05 -18.74 2.79
CA MET A 40 -16.76 -17.57 3.34
C MET A 40 -16.58 -16.33 2.47
N MET A 41 -15.35 -16.07 2.03
CA MET A 41 -15.02 -14.93 1.16
C MET A 41 -15.68 -15.06 -0.21
N SER A 42 -15.58 -16.22 -0.87
CA SER A 42 -16.21 -16.44 -2.18
C SER A 42 -17.73 -16.36 -2.10
N TYR A 43 -18.33 -16.84 -1.01
CA TYR A 43 -19.76 -16.70 -0.78
C TYR A 43 -20.17 -15.23 -0.62
N ALA A 44 -19.43 -14.48 0.21
CA ALA A 44 -19.69 -13.06 0.43
C ALA A 44 -19.53 -12.20 -0.83
N MET A 45 -18.52 -12.51 -1.65
CA MET A 45 -18.25 -11.81 -2.91
C MET A 45 -19.16 -12.29 -4.06
N GLY A 46 -19.81 -13.46 -3.92
CA GLY A 46 -20.75 -13.97 -4.93
C GLY A 46 -20.10 -14.71 -6.11
N GLY A 47 -18.87 -15.22 -5.98
CA GLY A 47 -18.20 -15.95 -7.04
C GLY A 47 -16.78 -16.44 -6.72
N PRO A 48 -16.09 -17.07 -7.69
CA PRO A 48 -14.69 -17.45 -7.55
C PRO A 48 -13.81 -16.22 -7.27
N VAL A 49 -12.88 -16.42 -6.36
CA VAL A 49 -11.93 -15.39 -5.91
C VAL A 49 -10.53 -15.77 -6.34
N ARG A 50 -9.72 -14.76 -6.63
CA ARG A 50 -8.29 -14.94 -6.87
C ARG A 50 -7.46 -14.04 -5.99
N MET A 51 -6.25 -14.49 -5.68
CA MET A 51 -5.26 -13.71 -4.95
C MET A 51 -4.62 -12.69 -5.89
N THR A 52 -4.47 -11.45 -5.42
CA THR A 52 -3.93 -10.34 -6.22
C THR A 52 -2.69 -9.70 -5.61
N ASP A 53 -2.50 -9.85 -4.30
CA ASP A 53 -1.26 -9.47 -3.61
C ASP A 53 -1.02 -10.42 -2.43
N ALA A 54 0.26 -10.68 -2.16
CA ALA A 54 0.70 -11.46 -1.01
C ALA A 54 1.96 -10.82 -0.41
N ARG A 55 1.89 -10.44 0.87
CA ARG A 55 2.97 -9.69 1.53
C ARG A 55 3.11 -10.01 3.00
N GLY A 56 4.35 -9.97 3.47
CA GLY A 56 4.73 -10.03 4.88
C GLY A 56 5.20 -8.65 5.37
N LYS A 57 4.86 -8.31 6.61
CA LYS A 57 5.28 -7.05 7.25
C LYS A 57 5.72 -7.31 8.69
N ASP A 58 6.94 -6.90 9.02
CA ASP A 58 7.41 -6.76 10.40
C ASP A 58 7.44 -5.28 10.77
N THR A 59 6.92 -4.94 11.96
CA THR A 59 6.80 -3.55 12.39
C THR A 59 6.99 -3.34 13.86
N GLN A 60 7.72 -2.27 14.19
CA GLN A 60 7.92 -1.79 15.55
C GLN A 60 6.78 -0.84 15.97
N PRO A 61 6.47 -0.73 17.27
CA PRO A 61 5.56 0.30 17.80
C PRO A 61 6.00 1.70 17.39
N ILE A 62 5.10 2.46 16.77
CA ILE A 62 5.35 3.83 16.32
C ILE A 62 4.02 4.54 16.07
N SER A 63 3.89 5.77 16.56
CA SER A 63 2.79 6.66 16.20
C SER A 63 3.17 7.49 14.97
N VAL A 64 2.42 7.32 13.87
CA VAL A 64 2.71 8.02 12.61
C VAL A 64 1.52 8.01 11.67
N ASN A 65 1.23 9.15 11.05
CA ASN A 65 0.33 9.30 9.92
C ASN A 65 1.13 9.24 8.60
N ALA A 66 1.06 8.09 7.94
CA ALA A 66 1.70 7.80 6.66
C ALA A 66 0.73 7.04 5.74
N GLN A 67 0.85 7.21 4.42
CA GLN A 67 -0.15 6.79 3.39
C GLN A 67 -0.77 5.40 3.63
N ASP A 68 0.04 4.41 4.00
CA ASP A 68 -0.38 3.00 4.15
C ASP A 68 -0.86 2.61 5.56
N ASN A 69 -1.01 3.56 6.49
CA ASN A 69 -1.27 3.28 7.90
C ASN A 69 -2.28 4.21 8.60
N MET A 70 -2.80 5.22 7.90
CA MET A 70 -3.87 6.08 8.43
C MET A 70 -5.20 5.33 8.54
N LEU A 71 -6.20 5.91 9.21
CA LEU A 71 -7.58 5.41 9.13
C LEU A 71 -8.07 5.52 7.69
N HIS A 72 -8.41 4.40 7.06
CA HIS A 72 -8.69 4.36 5.64
C HIS A 72 -9.63 3.22 5.22
N VAL A 73 -10.05 3.28 3.96
CA VAL A 73 -10.47 2.11 3.17
C VAL A 73 -9.40 1.85 2.10
N ASP A 74 -9.21 0.62 1.62
CA ASP A 74 -8.23 0.34 0.55
C ASP A 74 -8.62 0.97 -0.78
N ASN A 75 -7.65 1.57 -1.49
CA ASN A 75 -7.79 2.29 -2.78
C ASN A 75 -8.32 1.42 -3.95
N THR A 76 -9.54 0.90 -3.85
CA THR A 76 -10.29 0.19 -4.89
C THR A 76 -11.77 0.61 -4.87
N PRO A 77 -12.08 1.90 -5.17
CA PRO A 77 -13.44 2.44 -5.09
C PRO A 77 -14.45 1.76 -6.02
N PHE A 78 -13.97 1.15 -7.10
CA PHE A 78 -14.80 0.58 -8.16
C PHE A 78 -14.82 -0.94 -8.17
N ARG A 79 -14.11 -1.59 -7.24
CA ARG A 79 -13.95 -3.04 -7.20
C ARG A 79 -14.03 -3.54 -5.77
N GLU A 80 -14.75 -4.64 -5.57
CA GLU A 80 -14.72 -5.31 -4.28
C GLU A 80 -13.35 -5.93 -4.03
N LYS A 81 -12.82 -5.71 -2.83
CA LYS A 81 -11.54 -6.25 -2.41
C LYS A 81 -11.65 -6.79 -1.00
N TYR A 82 -11.32 -8.06 -0.84
CA TYR A 82 -11.19 -8.68 0.47
C TYR A 82 -9.72 -8.87 0.84
N LYS A 83 -9.46 -8.90 2.14
CA LYS A 83 -8.15 -9.28 2.67
C LYS A 83 -8.31 -10.34 3.74
N ILE A 84 -7.36 -11.27 3.74
CA ILE A 84 -7.04 -12.09 4.89
C ILE A 84 -5.78 -11.53 5.53
N LEU A 85 -5.85 -11.26 6.83
CA LEU A 85 -4.77 -10.74 7.64
C LEU A 85 -4.51 -11.70 8.79
N LEU A 86 -3.29 -12.22 8.90
CA LEU A 86 -2.81 -12.96 10.07
C LEU A 86 -1.78 -12.09 10.79
N GLY A 87 -2.01 -11.78 12.07
CA GLY A 87 -1.13 -10.96 12.90
C GLY A 87 -0.70 -11.65 14.19
N TRP A 88 0.58 -11.47 14.57
CA TRP A 88 1.14 -12.01 15.82
C TRP A 88 2.29 -11.15 16.35
N GLU A 89 2.63 -11.34 17.62
CA GLU A 89 3.84 -10.76 18.23
C GLU A 89 5.10 -11.40 17.66
N ARG A 90 6.05 -10.59 17.20
CA ARG A 90 7.25 -11.09 16.51
C ARG A 90 8.07 -11.97 17.44
N GLY A 91 8.31 -13.21 16.99
CA GLY A 91 9.08 -14.20 17.74
C GLY A 91 8.27 -15.01 18.77
N ALA A 92 6.96 -14.77 18.90
CA ALA A 92 6.09 -15.50 19.82
C ALA A 92 4.76 -15.92 19.15
N PRO A 93 4.17 -17.07 19.52
CA PRO A 93 2.85 -17.49 19.04
C PRO A 93 1.75 -16.80 19.86
N LYS A 94 1.75 -15.47 19.87
CA LYS A 94 0.85 -14.60 20.64
C LYS A 94 0.22 -13.56 19.74
N GLY A 95 -0.93 -13.03 20.14
CA GLY A 95 -1.52 -11.89 19.43
C GLY A 95 -0.67 -10.63 19.64
N PRO A 96 -0.80 -9.63 18.76
CA PRO A 96 -0.09 -8.37 18.97
C PRO A 96 -0.56 -7.70 20.27
N THR A 97 0.38 -7.12 21.01
CA THR A 97 0.14 -6.39 22.27
C THR A 97 0.03 -4.87 22.08
N GLY A 98 -0.02 -4.45 20.82
CA GLY A 98 -0.06 -3.08 20.33
C GLY A 98 -0.06 -3.10 18.80
N GLN A 99 -0.47 -2.00 18.16
CA GLN A 99 -0.63 -1.97 16.71
C GLN A 99 -1.57 -3.06 16.17
N ASN A 100 -2.68 -3.24 16.88
CA ASN A 100 -3.73 -4.18 16.53
C ASN A 100 -4.47 -3.77 15.25
N PHE A 101 -5.17 -4.74 14.66
CA PHE A 101 -6.14 -4.43 13.63
C PHE A 101 -7.32 -3.71 14.28
N THR A 102 -7.71 -2.58 13.71
CA THR A 102 -8.78 -1.74 14.26
C THR A 102 -9.71 -1.31 13.14
N PHE A 103 -11.00 -1.40 13.39
CA PHE A 103 -12.01 -1.14 12.37
C PHE A 103 -13.28 -0.57 12.96
N LEU A 104 -14.11 0.04 12.10
CA LEU A 104 -15.38 0.62 12.46
C LEU A 104 -16.50 -0.28 11.91
N PRO A 105 -17.23 -1.01 12.76
CA PRO A 105 -18.31 -1.90 12.31
C PRO A 105 -19.37 -1.14 11.49
N GLY A 106 -20.00 -1.84 10.55
CA GLY A 106 -21.07 -1.29 9.71
C GLY A 106 -20.61 -0.44 8.52
N THR A 107 -19.39 0.13 8.55
CA THR A 107 -18.96 1.05 7.46
C THR A 107 -18.84 0.38 6.10
N HIS A 108 -18.64 -0.95 6.07
CA HIS A 108 -18.58 -1.75 4.84
C HIS A 108 -19.86 -1.71 4.00
N LYS A 109 -20.98 -1.24 4.57
CA LYS A 109 -22.26 -1.03 3.87
C LYS A 109 -22.32 0.30 3.12
N GLY A 110 -21.31 1.15 3.26
CA GLY A 110 -21.23 2.46 2.62
C GLY A 110 -20.63 2.42 1.23
N ASN A 111 -20.89 3.48 0.48
CA ASN A 111 -20.22 3.75 -0.79
C ASN A 111 -19.11 4.77 -0.57
N ARG A 112 -18.03 4.64 -1.34
CA ARG A 112 -16.95 5.63 -1.36
C ARG A 112 -17.37 6.90 -2.08
N HIS A 113 -16.67 7.99 -1.77
CA HIS A 113 -16.81 9.21 -2.54
C HIS A 113 -16.20 9.00 -3.93
N VAL A 114 -17.07 9.03 -4.94
CA VAL A 114 -16.71 8.94 -6.36
C VAL A 114 -17.20 10.22 -7.03
N ARG A 115 -16.31 10.87 -7.77
CA ARG A 115 -16.61 12.08 -8.54
C ARG A 115 -16.99 11.67 -9.96
N GLN A 116 -18.08 12.22 -10.47
CA GLN A 116 -18.48 12.11 -11.87
C GLN A 116 -18.90 13.50 -12.36
N LEU A 117 -18.12 14.08 -13.28
CA LEU A 117 -18.36 15.44 -13.79
C LEU A 117 -19.56 15.51 -14.74
N SER A 118 -19.79 14.44 -15.53
CA SER A 118 -20.99 14.24 -16.35
C SER A 118 -21.12 12.76 -16.73
N LYS A 119 -22.22 12.39 -17.41
CA LYS A 119 -22.40 11.02 -17.93
C LYS A 119 -21.33 10.59 -18.96
N ASP A 120 -20.67 11.56 -19.59
CA ASP A 120 -19.69 11.31 -20.66
C ASP A 120 -18.24 11.26 -20.15
N PHE A 121 -18.01 11.62 -18.88
CA PHE A 121 -16.70 11.50 -18.24
C PHE A 121 -16.66 10.31 -17.30
N PRO A 122 -15.58 9.50 -17.33
CA PRO A 122 -15.42 8.38 -16.44
C PRO A 122 -15.41 8.83 -14.99
N ALA A 123 -15.91 7.96 -14.12
CA ALA A 123 -15.95 8.22 -12.70
C ALA A 123 -14.54 8.08 -12.12
N TRP A 124 -14.17 8.93 -11.17
CA TRP A 124 -12.85 8.90 -10.57
C TRP A 124 -12.88 9.24 -9.08
N SER A 125 -11.84 8.81 -8.37
CA SER A 125 -11.60 9.08 -6.95
C SER A 125 -10.12 9.39 -6.74
N THR A 126 -9.71 9.83 -5.56
CA THR A 126 -8.29 9.96 -5.20
C THR A 126 -7.94 9.09 -4.01
N GLU A 127 -6.65 8.90 -3.80
CA GLU A 127 -6.17 8.20 -2.59
C GLU A 127 -6.55 8.95 -1.32
N ASN A 128 -6.66 10.28 -1.36
CA ASN A 128 -7.06 11.09 -0.21
C ASN A 128 -8.55 10.92 0.13
N ASP A 129 -9.42 10.64 -0.85
CA ASP A 129 -10.83 10.34 -0.60
C ASP A 129 -11.04 9.04 0.19
N SER A 130 -9.96 8.27 0.38
CA SER A 130 -9.95 7.02 1.12
C SER A 130 -9.45 7.17 2.56
N LEU A 131 -9.06 8.38 2.99
CA LEU A 131 -8.43 8.66 4.27
C LEU A 131 -9.39 9.40 5.23
N PHE A 132 -9.33 9.05 6.51
CA PHE A 132 -10.19 9.60 7.56
C PHE A 132 -9.39 10.01 8.79
N ASN A 133 -8.52 11.01 8.63
CA ASN A 133 -7.56 11.44 9.65
C ASN A 133 -7.87 12.83 10.24
N THR A 134 -9.02 13.42 9.93
CA THR A 134 -9.49 14.68 10.52
C THR A 134 -10.71 14.44 11.41
N ASN A 135 -10.94 15.32 12.38
CA ASN A 135 -12.15 15.25 13.23
C ASN A 135 -13.41 15.17 12.35
N ASP A 136 -13.56 16.09 11.39
CA ASP A 136 -14.71 16.14 10.48
C ASP A 136 -14.90 14.81 9.70
N SER A 137 -13.81 14.20 9.22
CA SER A 137 -13.90 12.93 8.50
C SER A 137 -14.33 11.77 9.41
N ILE A 138 -13.92 11.77 10.68
CA ILE A 138 -14.30 10.75 11.67
C ILE A 138 -15.75 10.95 12.11
N ASP A 139 -16.16 12.18 12.37
CA ASP A 139 -17.54 12.53 12.73
C ASP A 139 -18.52 12.09 11.62
N ASN A 140 -18.16 12.32 10.36
CA ASN A 140 -18.93 11.84 9.21
C ASN A 140 -19.05 10.30 9.17
N ILE A 141 -17.99 9.56 9.53
CA ILE A 141 -18.08 8.10 9.62
C ILE A 141 -18.99 7.68 10.78
N PHE A 142 -18.93 8.36 11.92
CA PHE A 142 -19.77 8.04 13.06
C PHE A 142 -21.26 8.30 12.79
N GLU A 143 -21.60 9.41 12.14
CA GLU A 143 -22.97 9.65 11.68
C GLU A 143 -23.41 8.59 10.65
N PHE A 144 -22.53 8.25 9.69
CA PHE A 144 -22.82 7.16 8.75
C PHE A 144 -23.07 5.83 9.48
N GLN A 145 -22.22 5.47 10.45
CA GLN A 145 -22.35 4.24 11.23
C GLN A 145 -23.69 4.21 11.98
N LYS A 146 -24.10 5.33 12.55
CA LYS A 146 -25.40 5.48 13.21
C LYS A 146 -26.55 5.25 12.23
N ASP A 147 -26.48 5.82 11.03
CA ASP A 147 -27.50 5.62 9.99
C ASP A 147 -27.63 4.15 9.56
N VAL A 148 -26.51 3.44 9.40
CA VAL A 148 -26.53 2.05 8.90
C VAL A 148 -26.71 0.97 9.96
N THR A 149 -26.40 1.26 11.22
CA THR A 149 -26.52 0.30 12.33
C THR A 149 -27.68 0.60 13.27
N GLY A 150 -28.22 1.81 13.26
CA GLY A 150 -29.20 2.30 14.22
C GLY A 150 -28.65 2.53 15.64
N ARG A 151 -27.35 2.33 15.87
CA ARG A 151 -26.70 2.57 17.17
C ARG A 151 -26.44 4.06 17.34
N GLN A 152 -26.79 4.60 18.50
CA GLN A 152 -26.59 6.02 18.81
C GLN A 152 -25.13 6.33 19.13
N ASP A 153 -24.45 5.42 19.83
CA ASP A 153 -23.06 5.60 20.22
C ASP A 153 -22.11 5.05 19.14
N PRO A 154 -21.02 5.78 18.81
CA PRO A 154 -20.02 5.30 17.88
C PRO A 154 -19.32 4.06 18.42
N THR A 155 -19.07 3.09 17.55
CA THR A 155 -18.38 1.84 17.85
C THR A 155 -17.08 1.78 17.05
N VAL A 156 -15.97 1.65 17.77
CA VAL A 156 -14.64 1.34 17.21
C VAL A 156 -14.17 0.05 17.87
N VAL A 157 -13.72 -0.93 17.09
CA VAL A 157 -13.21 -2.20 17.61
C VAL A 157 -11.71 -2.26 17.42
N GLU A 158 -10.97 -2.44 18.52
CA GLU A 158 -9.57 -2.82 18.49
C GLU A 158 -9.45 -4.32 18.78
N VAL A 159 -8.90 -5.09 17.85
CA VAL A 159 -8.75 -6.55 18.01
C VAL A 159 -7.54 -6.86 18.91
N ASN A 160 -7.66 -6.51 20.19
CA ASN A 160 -6.66 -6.77 21.22
C ASN A 160 -6.88 -8.16 21.82
N TYR A 161 -6.15 -9.15 21.30
CA TYR A 161 -6.27 -10.56 21.70
C TYR A 161 -4.89 -11.17 21.95
N PRO A 162 -4.20 -10.79 23.04
CA PRO A 162 -2.76 -11.03 23.20
C PRO A 162 -2.36 -12.49 23.38
N ASP A 163 -3.29 -13.34 23.81
CA ASP A 163 -2.98 -14.74 24.14
C ASP A 163 -2.77 -15.62 22.91
N GLN A 164 -3.30 -15.23 21.74
CA GLN A 164 -3.20 -16.02 20.51
C GLN A 164 -3.11 -15.16 19.24
N PRO A 165 -2.44 -15.63 18.17
CA PRO A 165 -2.49 -14.99 16.86
C PRO A 165 -3.94 -14.85 16.35
N VAL A 166 -4.21 -13.77 15.63
CA VAL A 166 -5.55 -13.50 15.10
C VAL A 166 -5.54 -13.46 13.57
N THR A 167 -6.51 -14.16 12.98
CA THR A 167 -6.85 -14.06 11.56
C THR A 167 -8.10 -13.21 11.38
N ALA A 168 -8.04 -12.21 10.52
CA ALA A 168 -9.16 -11.37 10.14
C ALA A 168 -9.45 -11.51 8.64
N LEU A 169 -10.71 -11.77 8.28
CA LEU A 169 -11.23 -11.69 6.92
C LEU A 169 -12.18 -10.49 6.84
N PHE A 170 -11.92 -9.55 5.94
CA PHE A 170 -12.72 -8.32 5.85
C PHE A 170 -12.75 -7.74 4.44
N SER A 171 -13.82 -7.00 4.12
CA SER A 171 -13.93 -6.19 2.91
C SER A 171 -13.02 -4.96 3.03
N ALA A 172 -11.80 -5.06 2.52
CA ALA A 172 -10.82 -3.98 2.59
C ALA A 172 -11.25 -2.75 1.77
N GLY A 173 -11.97 -2.94 0.67
CA GLY A 173 -12.43 -1.86 -0.20
C GLY A 173 -13.48 -0.93 0.42
N SER A 174 -14.24 -1.41 1.42
CA SER A 174 -15.36 -0.66 2.02
C SER A 174 -15.33 -0.55 3.56
N LEU A 175 -14.67 -1.47 4.27
CA LEU A 175 -14.55 -1.38 5.73
C LEU A 175 -13.50 -0.33 6.10
N VAL A 176 -13.89 0.66 6.92
CA VAL A 176 -12.96 1.65 7.46
C VAL A 176 -12.13 0.94 8.52
N HIS A 177 -10.84 0.89 8.27
CA HIS A 177 -9.90 0.16 9.09
C HIS A 177 -8.54 0.84 9.09
N HIS A 178 -7.73 0.44 10.05
CA HIS A 178 -6.32 0.70 10.05
C HIS A 178 -5.60 -0.30 10.92
N ARG A 179 -4.30 -0.11 10.99
CA ARG A 179 -3.52 -0.58 12.11
C ARG A 179 -3.43 0.53 13.14
N TYR A 180 -3.81 0.24 14.38
CA TYR A 180 -3.80 1.24 15.46
C TYR A 180 -2.38 1.65 15.86
N ARG A 181 -1.82 2.65 15.16
CA ARG A 181 -0.42 3.09 15.29
C ARG A 181 -0.20 3.86 16.59
N ASN A 182 0.28 3.15 17.61
CA ASN A 182 0.74 3.71 18.86
C ASN A 182 2.18 3.24 19.16
N GLU A 183 2.78 3.88 20.15
CA GLU A 183 4.15 3.59 20.62
C GLU A 183 4.21 2.44 21.64
N ARG A 184 3.10 1.74 21.86
CA ARG A 184 2.96 0.71 22.89
C ARG A 184 3.01 -0.70 22.29
N GLY A 185 3.27 -1.68 23.16
CA GLY A 185 3.32 -3.10 22.81
C GLY A 185 4.68 -3.52 22.24
N HIS A 186 4.73 -4.73 21.69
CA HIS A 186 5.93 -5.30 21.09
C HIS A 186 5.93 -5.20 19.56
N ASP A 187 7.06 -5.56 18.96
CA ASP A 187 7.18 -5.77 17.53
C ASP A 187 6.11 -6.75 17.04
N ARG A 188 5.45 -6.41 15.95
CA ARG A 188 4.39 -7.20 15.32
C ARG A 188 4.88 -7.75 13.99
N SER A 189 4.58 -9.03 13.75
CA SER A 189 4.66 -9.65 12.42
C SER A 189 3.25 -9.85 11.85
N CYS A 190 3.14 -9.77 10.53
CA CYS A 190 1.87 -9.93 9.85
C CYS A 190 2.03 -10.48 8.43
N ILE A 191 1.10 -11.33 8.01
CA ILE A 191 0.91 -11.73 6.61
C ILE A 191 -0.44 -11.19 6.15
N ILE A 192 -0.47 -10.62 4.95
CA ILE A 192 -1.66 -10.04 4.33
C ILE A 192 -1.78 -10.56 2.90
N TYR A 193 -2.89 -11.23 2.60
CA TYR A 193 -3.27 -11.62 1.25
C TYR A 193 -4.50 -10.82 0.82
N ALA A 194 -4.49 -10.31 -0.40
CA ALA A 194 -5.60 -9.58 -1.00
C ALA A 194 -6.26 -10.39 -2.10
N PHE A 195 -7.58 -10.24 -2.22
CA PHE A 195 -8.40 -11.00 -3.15
C PHE A 195 -9.41 -10.09 -3.87
N HIS A 196 -9.70 -10.46 -5.13
CA HIS A 196 -10.76 -9.90 -5.96
C HIS A 196 -11.60 -11.03 -6.54
N LEU A 197 -12.81 -10.72 -7.00
CA LEU A 197 -13.58 -11.61 -7.85
C LEU A 197 -12.81 -11.87 -9.15
N ALA A 198 -12.81 -13.12 -9.61
CA ALA A 198 -12.18 -13.47 -10.87
C ALA A 198 -12.85 -12.79 -12.08
N SER A 199 -14.16 -12.55 -12.01
CA SER A 199 -14.94 -11.84 -13.05
C SER A 199 -14.55 -10.36 -13.19
N ASP A 200 -14.31 -9.69 -12.07
CA ASP A 200 -14.07 -8.24 -12.03
C ASP A 200 -12.63 -7.90 -12.37
N HIS A 201 -11.74 -8.85 -12.14
CA HIS A 201 -10.33 -8.69 -12.40
C HIS A 201 -9.76 -10.03 -12.82
N PRO A 202 -9.87 -10.45 -14.09
CA PRO A 202 -9.29 -11.71 -14.55
C PRO A 202 -7.76 -11.67 -14.48
N GLY A 203 -7.12 -12.84 -14.43
CA GLY A 203 -5.66 -12.98 -14.45
C GLY A 203 -5.12 -13.98 -13.44
N ALA A 204 -3.79 -13.96 -13.25
CA ALA A 204 -3.06 -14.83 -12.32
C ALA A 204 -2.18 -14.00 -11.37
N LEU A 205 -1.92 -14.52 -10.17
CA LEU A 205 -0.88 -13.95 -9.29
C LEU A 205 0.52 -14.35 -9.76
N LEU A 206 0.65 -15.59 -10.23
CA LEU A 206 1.91 -16.18 -10.68
C LEU A 206 1.76 -16.62 -12.12
N ASP A 207 2.62 -16.06 -12.97
CA ASP A 207 2.73 -16.43 -14.37
C ASP A 207 3.54 -17.72 -14.49
N VAL A 208 2.86 -18.85 -14.56
CA VAL A 208 3.53 -20.14 -14.75
C VAL A 208 2.75 -20.98 -15.75
N ALA A 209 3.38 -21.21 -16.91
CA ALA A 209 2.91 -22.12 -17.95
C ALA A 209 2.72 -23.58 -17.48
N GLU A 210 3.13 -23.92 -16.25
CA GLU A 210 2.93 -25.24 -15.64
C GLU A 210 1.47 -25.51 -15.19
N PHE A 211 0.57 -24.52 -15.27
CA PHE A 211 -0.75 -24.59 -14.63
C PHE A 211 -1.93 -24.33 -15.57
N GLU A 212 -1.95 -24.96 -16.76
CA GLU A 212 -3.14 -24.92 -17.65
C GLU A 212 -4.42 -25.42 -16.94
N GLN A 213 -4.32 -26.17 -15.84
CA GLN A 213 -5.46 -26.55 -15.02
C GLN A 213 -5.11 -26.59 -13.51
N ALA A 214 -5.88 -25.86 -12.71
CA ALA A 214 -5.73 -25.85 -11.25
C ALA A 214 -6.07 -27.22 -10.65
N ARG A 215 -5.14 -27.78 -9.86
CA ARG A 215 -5.30 -29.11 -9.22
C ARG A 215 -5.69 -29.02 -7.75
N THR A 216 -5.40 -27.90 -7.12
CA THR A 216 -5.69 -27.65 -5.71
C THR A 216 -6.35 -26.29 -5.57
N LEU A 217 -7.03 -26.06 -4.44
CA LEU A 217 -7.64 -24.76 -4.17
C LEU A 217 -6.60 -23.63 -4.19
N ILE A 218 -5.41 -23.86 -3.65
CA ILE A 218 -4.34 -22.84 -3.67
C ILE A 218 -3.84 -22.57 -5.09
N ASP A 219 -3.79 -23.58 -5.97
CA ASP A 219 -3.43 -23.38 -7.38
C ASP A 219 -4.48 -22.55 -8.11
N ALA A 220 -5.77 -22.75 -7.79
CA ALA A 220 -6.83 -21.89 -8.34
C ALA A 220 -6.64 -20.44 -7.88
N LEU A 221 -6.39 -20.21 -6.59
CA LEU A 221 -6.23 -18.86 -6.04
C LEU A 221 -5.06 -18.07 -6.64
N ILE A 222 -3.95 -18.72 -6.99
CA ILE A 222 -2.73 -18.05 -7.51
C ILE A 222 -2.58 -18.15 -9.03
N GLY A 223 -3.25 -19.12 -9.66
CA GLY A 223 -3.23 -19.34 -11.10
C GLY A 223 -4.20 -18.44 -11.85
N TYR A 224 -4.26 -18.61 -13.17
CA TYR A 224 -5.15 -17.84 -14.02
C TYR A 224 -6.61 -18.18 -13.76
N GLN A 225 -7.43 -17.15 -13.54
CA GLN A 225 -8.89 -17.23 -13.51
C GLN A 225 -9.49 -16.08 -14.31
N ASP A 226 -10.54 -16.35 -15.06
CA ASP A 226 -11.26 -15.35 -15.87
C ASP A 226 -12.75 -15.20 -15.51
N GLY A 227 -13.22 -15.93 -14.49
CA GLY A 227 -14.62 -15.93 -14.09
C GLY A 227 -15.57 -16.62 -15.08
N SER A 228 -15.04 -17.39 -16.04
CA SER A 228 -15.86 -18.20 -16.95
C SER A 228 -16.66 -19.27 -16.21
N GLU A 229 -17.76 -19.75 -16.82
CA GLU A 229 -18.58 -20.83 -16.26
C GLU A 229 -17.76 -22.09 -15.95
N SER A 230 -16.86 -22.48 -16.84
CA SER A 230 -15.95 -23.61 -16.62
C SER A 230 -14.99 -23.35 -15.46
N GLY A 231 -14.49 -22.12 -15.31
CA GLY A 231 -13.67 -21.70 -14.17
C GLY A 231 -14.44 -21.77 -12.84
N ILE A 232 -15.71 -21.37 -12.85
CA ILE A 232 -16.61 -21.46 -11.69
C ILE A 232 -16.79 -22.94 -11.28
N ASP A 233 -17.07 -23.83 -12.22
CA ASP A 233 -17.26 -25.26 -11.93
C ASP A 233 -16.00 -25.91 -11.35
N VAL A 234 -14.82 -25.57 -11.89
CA VAL A 234 -13.53 -26.04 -11.37
C VAL A 234 -13.30 -25.52 -9.95
N PHE A 235 -13.53 -24.22 -9.71
CA PHE A 235 -13.36 -23.63 -8.38
C PHE A 235 -14.28 -24.26 -7.34
N CYS A 236 -15.57 -24.42 -7.68
CA CYS A 236 -16.56 -25.08 -6.83
C CYS A 236 -16.18 -26.55 -6.55
N SER A 237 -15.73 -27.29 -7.57
CA SER A 237 -15.27 -28.68 -7.40
C SER A 237 -14.08 -28.78 -6.45
N LEU A 238 -13.12 -27.87 -6.56
CA LEU A 238 -11.96 -27.79 -5.65
C LEU A 238 -12.39 -27.44 -4.23
N LEU A 239 -13.31 -26.50 -4.03
CA LEU A 239 -13.88 -26.23 -2.70
C LEU A 239 -14.61 -27.45 -2.13
N CYS A 240 -15.46 -28.11 -2.91
CA CYS A 240 -16.17 -29.32 -2.50
C CYS A 240 -15.21 -30.44 -2.09
N SER A 241 -14.08 -30.61 -2.79
CA SER A 241 -13.05 -31.59 -2.39
C SER A 241 -12.40 -31.30 -1.03
N ASN A 242 -12.54 -30.08 -0.50
CA ASN A 242 -12.05 -29.66 0.81
C ASN A 242 -13.18 -29.57 1.86
N ALA A 243 -14.40 -30.03 1.56
CA ALA A 243 -15.55 -29.91 2.46
C ALA A 243 -15.31 -30.53 3.84
N CYS A 244 -14.65 -31.68 3.92
CA CYS A 244 -14.31 -32.33 5.18
C CYS A 244 -13.39 -31.46 6.06
N GLN A 245 -12.39 -30.80 5.48
CA GLN A 245 -11.51 -29.87 6.21
C GLN A 245 -12.27 -28.61 6.68
N ILE A 246 -13.26 -28.16 5.89
CA ILE A 246 -14.12 -27.04 6.27
C ILE A 246 -14.98 -27.43 7.48
N GLU A 247 -15.61 -28.60 7.44
CA GLU A 247 -16.43 -29.16 8.52
C GLU A 247 -15.61 -29.35 9.80
N GLU A 248 -14.46 -30.01 9.71
CA GLU A 248 -13.54 -30.19 10.85
C GLU A 248 -13.14 -28.85 11.48
N LYS A 249 -12.83 -27.83 10.68
CA LYS A 249 -12.47 -26.50 11.21
C LYS A 249 -13.65 -25.81 11.90
N ILE A 250 -14.85 -25.97 11.38
CA ILE A 250 -16.07 -25.44 12.02
C ILE A 250 -16.28 -26.13 13.36
N GLU A 251 -16.19 -27.46 13.42
CA GLU A 251 -16.28 -28.23 14.66
C GLU A 251 -15.23 -27.79 15.69
N GLU A 252 -13.98 -27.61 15.26
CA GLU A 252 -12.90 -27.08 16.10
C GLU A 252 -13.22 -25.69 16.67
N ILE A 253 -13.72 -24.76 15.85
CA ILE A 253 -14.03 -23.38 16.26
C ILE A 253 -15.14 -23.33 17.31
N PHE A 254 -16.12 -24.23 17.20
CA PHE A 254 -17.26 -24.31 18.13
C PHE A 254 -17.01 -25.27 19.32
N ASN A 255 -15.88 -25.98 19.34
CA ASN A 255 -15.48 -26.82 20.45
C ASN A 255 -14.81 -25.99 21.56
N GLN A 256 -15.46 -25.86 22.71
CA GLN A 256 -14.96 -25.11 23.87
C GLN A 256 -13.63 -25.62 24.44
N MET A 257 -13.25 -26.87 24.15
CA MET A 257 -11.99 -27.45 24.59
C MET A 257 -10.84 -27.24 23.60
N HIS A 258 -11.15 -26.78 22.38
CA HIS A 258 -10.15 -26.51 21.36
C HIS A 258 -9.60 -25.09 21.49
N GLN A 259 -8.36 -24.88 21.03
CA GLN A 259 -7.68 -23.58 21.16
C GLN A 259 -8.21 -22.52 20.18
N SER A 260 -8.69 -22.94 19.01
CA SER A 260 -9.25 -22.05 17.99
C SER A 260 -10.68 -21.67 18.34
N CYS A 261 -11.01 -20.40 18.27
CA CYS A 261 -12.35 -19.89 18.54
C CYS A 261 -12.71 -18.73 17.61
N LEU A 262 -14.00 -18.43 17.51
CA LEU A 262 -14.49 -17.19 16.90
C LEU A 262 -14.47 -16.09 17.96
N ILE A 263 -13.83 -14.97 17.65
CA ILE A 263 -13.76 -13.82 18.55
C ILE A 263 -15.03 -12.98 18.39
N ASP A 264 -15.79 -12.81 19.48
CA ASP A 264 -16.85 -11.82 19.51
C ASP A 264 -16.24 -10.42 19.59
N THR A 265 -16.46 -9.63 18.55
CA THR A 265 -15.92 -8.28 18.44
C THR A 265 -16.67 -7.25 19.27
N ALA A 266 -17.88 -7.58 19.77
CA ALA A 266 -18.66 -6.68 20.62
C ALA A 266 -17.93 -6.39 21.95
N ASP A 267 -17.28 -7.40 22.53
CA ASP A 267 -16.51 -7.27 23.78
C ASP A 267 -15.18 -6.54 23.60
N LEU A 268 -14.78 -6.29 22.35
CA LEU A 268 -13.55 -5.60 21.96
C LEU A 268 -13.80 -4.14 21.54
N ALA A 269 -15.02 -3.65 21.69
CA ALA A 269 -15.35 -2.26 21.40
C ALA A 269 -14.67 -1.31 22.41
N LEU A 270 -13.97 -0.30 21.87
CA LEU A 270 -13.35 0.75 22.66
C LEU A 270 -14.43 1.59 23.35
N SER A 271 -14.18 1.98 24.61
CA SER A 271 -15.08 2.83 25.38
C SER A 271 -14.32 3.85 26.23
N GLY A 272 -15.01 4.91 26.67
CA GLY A 272 -14.47 5.93 27.57
C GLY A 272 -13.12 6.50 27.11
N ASN A 273 -12.12 6.40 27.99
CA ASN A 273 -10.77 6.92 27.74
C ASN A 273 -10.05 6.24 26.58
N ASP A 274 -10.35 4.96 26.29
CA ASP A 274 -9.67 4.24 25.23
C ASP A 274 -10.15 4.69 23.85
N LEU A 275 -11.45 4.93 23.70
CA LEU A 275 -12.02 5.53 22.50
C LEU A 275 -11.51 6.97 22.28
N ALA A 276 -11.46 7.77 23.35
CA ALA A 276 -10.93 9.14 23.28
C ALA A 276 -9.44 9.16 22.89
N ARG A 277 -8.64 8.21 23.42
CA ARG A 277 -7.23 8.06 23.06
C ARG A 277 -7.07 7.62 21.61
N TRP A 278 -7.83 6.63 21.15
CA TRP A 278 -7.83 6.23 19.75
C TRP A 278 -8.12 7.41 18.81
N HIS A 279 -9.14 8.20 19.13
CA HIS A 279 -9.51 9.38 18.34
C HIS A 279 -8.38 10.41 18.27
N GLN A 280 -7.72 10.69 19.41
CA GLN A 280 -6.56 11.58 19.44
C GLN A 280 -5.39 11.03 18.61
N GLU A 281 -5.11 9.73 18.70
CA GLU A 281 -3.99 9.12 17.97
C GLU A 281 -4.24 9.13 16.45
N VAL A 282 -5.47 8.88 15.98
CA VAL A 282 -5.79 8.96 14.55
C VAL A 282 -5.66 10.39 14.02
N THR A 283 -6.10 11.39 14.78
CA THR A 283 -6.17 12.78 14.31
C THR A 283 -4.91 13.59 14.54
N ARG A 284 -4.06 13.19 15.50
CA ARG A 284 -2.89 13.97 15.93
C ARG A 284 -1.56 13.24 15.77
N ALA A 285 -1.54 11.99 15.30
CA ALA A 285 -0.28 11.31 15.03
C ALA A 285 0.60 12.13 14.07
N PRO A 286 1.92 12.20 14.34
CA PRO A 286 2.83 13.01 13.53
C PRO A 286 2.92 12.47 12.10
N SER A 287 3.06 13.36 11.12
CA SER A 287 3.35 12.96 9.75
C SER A 287 4.76 12.37 9.62
N ALA A 288 5.03 11.64 8.54
CA ALA A 288 6.39 11.18 8.24
C ALA A 288 7.41 12.34 8.20
N SER A 289 7.00 13.51 7.70
CA SER A 289 7.82 14.72 7.67
C SER A 289 8.08 15.30 9.06
N GLN A 290 7.09 15.27 9.97
CA GLN A 290 7.28 15.72 11.34
C GLN A 290 8.29 14.81 12.07
N LEU A 291 8.11 13.49 11.97
CA LEU A 291 9.05 12.52 12.56
C LEU A 291 10.47 12.66 12.00
N LYS A 292 10.62 12.96 10.70
CA LYS A 292 11.92 13.25 10.10
C LYS A 292 12.66 14.35 10.86
N TYR A 293 11.99 15.48 11.12
CA TYR A 293 12.59 16.62 11.82
C TYR A 293 12.81 16.35 13.32
N GLU A 294 11.87 15.66 13.99
CA GLU A 294 12.03 15.22 15.39
C GLU A 294 13.24 14.29 15.58
N ASN A 295 13.58 13.50 14.56
CA ASN A 295 14.78 12.65 14.55
C ASN A 295 16.05 13.40 14.10
N GLY A 296 16.02 14.72 13.98
CA GLY A 296 17.18 15.55 13.64
C GLY A 296 17.60 15.45 12.17
N HIS A 297 16.76 14.94 11.28
CA HIS A 297 17.06 14.80 9.86
C HIS A 297 16.71 16.08 9.09
N PHE A 298 17.64 17.03 9.13
CA PHE A 298 17.57 18.28 8.36
C PHE A 298 18.56 18.26 7.19
N LEU A 299 18.20 18.85 6.06
CA LEU A 299 19.12 19.08 4.93
C LEU A 299 20.01 20.30 5.18
N SER A 300 19.47 21.33 5.81
CA SER A 300 20.18 22.53 6.21
C SER A 300 21.38 22.23 7.12
N HIS A 301 22.38 23.09 7.04
CA HIS A 301 23.61 22.97 7.81
C HIS A 301 24.14 24.37 8.15
N ALA A 302 24.54 24.56 9.41
CA ALA A 302 24.98 25.85 9.91
C ALA A 302 26.34 26.27 9.36
N GLU A 303 27.22 25.31 9.06
CA GLU A 303 28.52 25.59 8.48
C GLU A 303 28.36 25.76 6.96
N GLY A 304 28.98 26.80 6.39
CA GLY A 304 28.88 27.12 4.96
C GLY A 304 29.47 26.06 4.00
N HIS A 305 29.95 24.94 4.54
CA HIS A 305 30.41 23.78 3.78
C HIS A 305 29.88 22.49 4.42
N ILE A 306 29.23 21.64 3.61
CA ILE A 306 28.79 20.31 4.03
C ILE A 306 29.73 19.27 3.40
N PRO A 307 30.43 18.44 4.19
CA PRO A 307 31.21 17.34 3.64
C PRO A 307 30.35 16.41 2.79
N ARG A 308 30.91 15.93 1.67
CA ARG A 308 30.22 15.06 0.70
C ARG A 308 29.49 13.87 1.34
N SER A 309 30.15 13.19 2.27
CA SER A 309 29.59 12.04 3.00
C SER A 309 28.41 12.43 3.89
N LEU A 310 28.47 13.61 4.53
CA LEU A 310 27.40 14.13 5.37
C LEU A 310 26.19 14.57 4.54
N LEU A 311 26.41 15.21 3.38
CA LEU A 311 25.32 15.59 2.47
C LEU A 311 24.55 14.35 1.98
N VAL A 312 25.26 13.30 1.59
CA VAL A 312 24.67 12.02 1.18
C VAL A 312 23.84 11.40 2.32
N ASP A 313 24.36 11.40 3.55
CA ASP A 313 23.63 10.86 4.71
C ASP A 313 22.38 11.70 5.06
N LYS A 314 22.48 13.04 5.02
CA LYS A 314 21.34 13.95 5.22
C LYS A 314 20.24 13.71 4.18
N LEU A 315 20.59 13.71 2.89
CA LEU A 315 19.63 13.47 1.79
C LEU A 315 18.99 12.09 1.90
N SER A 316 19.79 11.04 2.06
CA SER A 316 19.26 9.67 2.15
C SER A 316 18.38 9.46 3.39
N SER A 317 18.70 10.09 4.52
CA SER A 317 17.85 10.06 5.72
C SER A 317 16.53 10.78 5.47
N ALA A 318 16.55 12.00 4.94
CA ALA A 318 15.33 12.76 4.67
C ALA A 318 14.41 12.03 3.69
N MET A 319 14.95 11.56 2.57
CA MET A 319 14.20 10.79 1.56
C MET A 319 13.62 9.49 2.10
N ALA A 320 14.29 8.83 3.05
CA ALA A 320 13.79 7.60 3.67
C ALA A 320 12.50 7.81 4.47
N PHE A 321 12.28 9.01 5.02
CA PHE A 321 11.03 9.42 5.65
C PHE A 321 10.04 9.96 4.63
N ASP A 322 10.46 10.92 3.80
CA ASP A 322 9.56 11.66 2.89
C ASP A 322 8.86 10.73 1.88
N LYS A 323 9.48 9.61 1.46
CA LYS A 323 8.83 8.63 0.57
C LYS A 323 7.60 7.94 1.16
N HIS A 324 7.34 8.12 2.45
CA HIS A 324 6.18 7.61 3.16
C HIS A 324 5.10 8.69 3.41
N GLY A 325 5.30 9.90 2.89
CA GLY A 325 4.31 10.96 2.87
C GLY A 325 3.10 10.63 1.98
N LEU A 326 2.16 11.58 1.94
CA LEU A 326 0.95 11.43 1.15
C LEU A 326 1.22 11.58 -0.35
N LEU A 327 0.48 10.83 -1.16
CA LEU A 327 0.38 11.02 -2.61
C LEU A 327 -1.09 11.27 -2.98
N GLU A 328 -1.33 12.03 -4.04
CA GLU A 328 -2.67 12.38 -4.50
C GLU A 328 -2.94 11.83 -5.91
N LEU A 329 -2.76 10.52 -6.05
CA LEU A 329 -2.97 9.81 -7.31
C LEU A 329 -4.47 9.56 -7.54
N ILE A 330 -4.90 9.61 -8.80
CA ILE A 330 -6.27 9.28 -9.19
C ILE A 330 -6.46 7.77 -9.21
N ILE A 331 -7.64 7.33 -8.82
CA ILE A 331 -8.13 5.97 -8.93
C ILE A 331 -9.26 5.96 -9.96
N TYR A 332 -9.20 5.06 -10.93
CA TYR A 332 -10.02 5.09 -12.13
C TYR A 332 -11.01 3.92 -12.16
N ASP A 333 -12.14 4.11 -12.83
CA ASP A 333 -13.21 3.11 -12.90
C ASP A 333 -12.84 1.90 -13.78
N ASP A 334 -12.06 2.13 -14.83
CA ASP A 334 -11.44 1.09 -15.66
C ASP A 334 -10.28 0.34 -14.96
N GLY A 335 -9.84 0.85 -13.81
CA GLY A 335 -8.76 0.32 -12.98
C GLY A 335 -7.38 0.40 -13.63
N HIS A 336 -7.14 1.35 -14.53
CA HIS A 336 -5.80 1.52 -15.12
C HIS A 336 -4.71 1.85 -14.09
N GLU A 337 -5.08 2.26 -12.87
CA GLU A 337 -4.12 2.42 -11.78
C GLU A 337 -3.38 1.14 -11.39
N GLU A 338 -3.90 -0.02 -11.72
CA GLU A 338 -3.25 -1.29 -11.37
C GLU A 338 -1.86 -1.38 -12.03
N ILE A 339 -1.72 -0.85 -13.26
CA ILE A 339 -0.47 -0.81 -14.02
C ILE A 339 0.65 -0.12 -13.24
N ARG A 340 0.39 0.97 -12.50
CA ARG A 340 1.43 1.72 -11.76
C ARG A 340 1.89 1.05 -10.45
N LYS A 341 1.14 0.08 -9.92
CA LYS A 341 1.40 -0.48 -8.57
C LYS A 341 2.78 -1.13 -8.42
N PRO A 342 3.30 -1.95 -9.37
CA PRO A 342 4.64 -2.51 -9.28
C PRO A 342 5.74 -1.45 -9.12
N ALA A 343 5.73 -0.40 -9.94
CA ALA A 343 6.68 0.70 -9.89
C ALA A 343 6.62 1.42 -8.54
N ARG A 344 5.40 1.76 -8.08
CA ARG A 344 5.20 2.41 -6.78
C ARG A 344 5.74 1.56 -5.63
N LYS A 345 5.44 0.25 -5.65
CA LYS A 345 5.91 -0.72 -4.65
C LYS A 345 7.44 -0.75 -4.61
N SER A 346 8.11 -0.71 -5.77
CA SER A 346 9.58 -0.71 -5.84
C SER A 346 10.23 0.51 -5.17
N ILE A 347 9.58 1.69 -5.25
CA ILE A 347 10.05 2.92 -4.59
C ILE A 347 9.80 2.84 -3.08
N TRP A 348 8.60 2.40 -2.68
CA TRP A 348 8.24 2.27 -1.27
C TRP A 348 9.14 1.30 -0.51
N THR A 349 9.61 0.24 -1.17
CA THR A 349 10.49 -0.77 -0.56
C THR A 349 11.97 -0.42 -0.59
N LEU A 350 12.37 0.74 -1.14
CA LEU A 350 13.77 1.18 -1.05
C LEU A 350 14.19 1.37 0.42
N SER A 351 15.29 0.71 0.79
CA SER A 351 15.96 0.93 2.07
C SER A 351 16.76 2.24 2.06
N LYS A 352 17.13 2.75 3.24
CA LYS A 352 18.01 3.93 3.34
C LYS A 352 19.32 3.72 2.57
N ASP A 353 19.91 2.52 2.64
CA ASP A 353 21.17 2.22 1.94
C ASP A 353 21.01 2.21 0.42
N GLN A 354 19.88 1.72 -0.09
CA GLN A 354 19.58 1.79 -1.52
C GLN A 354 19.42 3.24 -1.97
N ILE A 355 18.67 4.05 -1.21
CA ILE A 355 18.54 5.50 -1.47
C ILE A 355 19.91 6.18 -1.42
N ARG A 356 20.76 5.85 -0.44
CA ARG A 356 22.12 6.36 -0.33
C ARG A 356 22.94 6.07 -1.59
N GLY A 357 22.82 4.87 -2.15
CA GLY A 357 23.44 4.50 -3.43
C GLY A 357 22.97 5.39 -4.58
N ILE A 358 21.65 5.60 -4.69
CA ILE A 358 21.05 6.48 -5.70
C ILE A 358 21.55 7.93 -5.54
N VAL A 359 21.43 8.49 -4.34
CA VAL A 359 21.87 9.87 -4.02
C VAL A 359 23.36 10.06 -4.33
N SER A 360 24.20 9.08 -4.04
CA SER A 360 25.64 9.16 -4.33
C SER A 360 25.93 9.31 -5.82
N ALA A 361 25.13 8.67 -6.69
CA ALA A 361 25.25 8.78 -8.14
C ALA A 361 24.75 10.13 -8.68
N TRP A 362 23.79 10.76 -8.00
CA TRP A 362 23.20 12.05 -8.37
C TRP A 362 23.78 13.25 -7.65
N LEU A 363 24.76 13.03 -6.77
CA LEU A 363 25.34 14.08 -5.95
C LEU A 363 25.88 15.28 -6.75
N PRO A 364 26.50 15.12 -7.93
CA PRO A 364 26.93 16.27 -8.75
C PRO A 364 25.79 17.24 -9.13
N ALA A 365 24.54 16.80 -9.11
CA ALA A 365 23.39 17.66 -9.42
C ALA A 365 23.07 18.65 -8.29
N VAL A 366 23.51 18.38 -7.06
CA VAL A 366 23.18 19.14 -5.84
C VAL A 366 24.41 19.67 -5.11
N GLU A 367 25.55 18.99 -5.21
CA GLU A 367 26.81 19.42 -4.59
C GLU A 367 27.28 20.73 -5.23
N SER A 368 27.47 21.75 -4.39
CA SER A 368 27.85 23.11 -4.81
C SER A 368 26.83 23.83 -5.70
N TYR A 369 25.61 23.30 -5.85
CA TYR A 369 24.52 24.00 -6.52
C TYR A 369 23.96 25.10 -5.62
N ASN A 370 23.80 26.30 -6.17
CA ASN A 370 23.25 27.44 -5.41
C ASN A 370 21.72 27.44 -5.54
N PHE A 371 21.04 26.86 -4.55
CA PHE A 371 19.59 26.78 -4.52
C PHE A 371 18.95 28.17 -4.31
N THR A 372 17.87 28.40 -5.05
CA THR A 372 17.08 29.62 -5.06
C THR A 372 15.59 29.29 -4.97
N VAL A 373 14.76 30.28 -4.70
CA VAL A 373 13.29 30.08 -4.68
C VAL A 373 12.76 29.62 -6.04
N SER A 374 13.42 29.97 -7.16
CA SER A 374 13.01 29.48 -8.49
C SER A 374 13.25 27.99 -8.71
N ASP A 375 14.04 27.33 -7.86
CA ASP A 375 14.21 25.88 -7.90
C ASP A 375 13.00 25.14 -7.32
N VAL A 376 12.12 25.83 -6.56
CA VAL A 376 10.76 25.36 -6.27
C VAL A 376 9.94 25.52 -7.55
N GLN A 377 10.06 24.53 -8.43
CA GLN A 377 9.51 24.59 -9.78
C GLN A 377 7.99 24.69 -9.77
N SER A 378 7.45 25.43 -10.74
CA SER A 378 6.00 25.51 -10.94
C SER A 378 5.40 24.15 -11.32
N LEU A 379 4.16 23.90 -10.91
CA LEU A 379 3.43 22.66 -11.16
C LEU A 379 3.34 22.35 -12.67
N VAL A 380 3.16 23.37 -13.50
CA VAL A 380 3.06 23.24 -14.97
C VAL A 380 4.36 22.74 -15.58
N VAL A 381 5.50 23.27 -15.12
CA VAL A 381 6.83 22.86 -15.62
C VAL A 381 7.11 21.41 -15.24
N LEU A 382 6.90 21.05 -13.97
CA LEU A 382 7.16 19.69 -13.49
C LEU A 382 6.25 18.65 -14.16
N ARG A 383 4.97 19.00 -14.40
CA ARG A 383 4.04 18.14 -15.14
C ARG A 383 4.51 17.92 -16.58
N ALA A 384 4.85 18.99 -17.29
CA ALA A 384 5.35 18.90 -18.66
C ALA A 384 6.64 18.06 -18.74
N GLU A 385 7.50 18.15 -17.73
CA GLU A 385 8.70 17.33 -17.63
C GLU A 385 8.40 15.85 -17.34
N ALA A 386 7.40 15.56 -16.51
CA ALA A 386 6.94 14.19 -16.28
C ALA A 386 6.37 13.58 -17.57
N GLU A 387 5.53 14.33 -18.31
CA GLU A 387 5.01 13.93 -19.63
C GLU A 387 6.15 13.67 -20.62
N ARG A 388 7.18 14.53 -20.64
CA ARG A 388 8.37 14.37 -21.48
C ARG A 388 9.16 13.10 -21.15
N VAL A 389 9.35 12.78 -19.87
CA VAL A 389 10.00 11.54 -19.44
C VAL A 389 9.18 10.32 -19.86
N ALA A 390 7.86 10.36 -19.66
CA ALA A 390 6.97 9.29 -20.08
C ALA A 390 7.05 9.05 -21.60
N SER A 391 7.00 10.09 -22.42
CA SER A 391 7.19 9.98 -23.88
C SER A 391 8.54 9.34 -24.24
N HIS A 392 9.64 9.74 -23.57
CA HIS A 392 10.95 9.13 -23.80
C HIS A 392 10.99 7.63 -23.46
N ILE A 393 10.26 7.21 -22.42
CA ILE A 393 10.10 5.79 -22.09
C ILE A 393 9.34 5.08 -23.22
N GLN A 394 8.21 5.64 -23.65
CA GLN A 394 7.40 5.08 -24.73
C GLN A 394 8.20 4.93 -26.04
N ASP A 395 8.94 5.97 -26.42
CA ASP A 395 9.80 6.00 -27.62
C ASP A 395 10.94 4.96 -27.55
N SER A 396 11.45 4.68 -26.35
CA SER A 396 12.51 3.68 -26.15
C SER A 396 12.00 2.24 -26.29
N PHE A 397 10.67 2.03 -26.23
CA PHE A 397 10.05 0.71 -26.20
C PHE A 397 8.83 0.62 -27.13
N PRO A 398 8.99 0.80 -28.46
CA PRO A 398 7.86 0.86 -29.40
C PRO A 398 7.08 -0.45 -29.54
N ALA A 399 7.66 -1.58 -29.10
CA ALA A 399 7.00 -2.89 -29.14
C ALA A 399 6.16 -3.19 -27.88
N VAL A 400 6.24 -2.35 -26.84
CA VAL A 400 5.53 -2.53 -25.57
C VAL A 400 4.15 -1.90 -25.65
N CYS A 401 3.12 -2.63 -25.22
CA CYS A 401 1.79 -2.08 -25.01
C CYS A 401 1.72 -1.44 -23.62
N PHE A 402 1.53 -0.13 -23.57
CA PHE A 402 1.47 0.64 -22.31
C PHE A 402 0.08 0.67 -21.68
N ASP A 403 -0.96 0.33 -22.46
CA ASP A 403 -2.36 0.45 -22.06
C ASP A 403 -2.89 -0.80 -21.32
N ARG A 404 -2.05 -1.82 -21.09
CA ARG A 404 -2.47 -3.09 -20.50
C ARG A 404 -1.47 -3.58 -19.48
N GLU A 405 -1.97 -4.21 -18.43
CA GLU A 405 -1.15 -5.01 -17.53
C GLU A 405 -0.55 -6.18 -18.32
N SER A 406 0.79 -6.27 -18.32
CA SER A 406 1.46 -7.48 -18.79
C SER A 406 1.34 -8.56 -17.72
N THR A 407 1.19 -9.83 -18.11
CA THR A 407 1.27 -10.97 -17.18
C THR A 407 2.71 -11.34 -16.84
N HIS A 408 3.69 -10.88 -17.64
CA HIS A 408 5.11 -11.17 -17.42
C HIS A 408 5.77 -10.12 -16.52
N LEU A 409 6.34 -10.56 -15.38
CA LEU A 409 6.99 -9.70 -14.38
C LEU A 409 8.10 -8.78 -14.93
N HIS A 410 8.83 -9.22 -15.95
CA HIS A 410 9.87 -8.40 -16.57
C HIS A 410 9.28 -7.32 -17.49
N ASP A 411 8.17 -7.63 -18.16
CA ASP A 411 7.51 -6.74 -19.13
C ASP A 411 6.55 -5.76 -18.45
N GLN A 412 6.17 -6.00 -17.18
CA GLN A 412 5.37 -5.08 -16.37
C GLN A 412 6.14 -3.80 -15.99
N ARG A 413 7.46 -3.84 -15.84
CA ARG A 413 8.22 -2.76 -15.20
C ARG A 413 8.18 -1.45 -15.98
N VAL A 414 8.30 -1.52 -17.30
CA VAL A 414 8.36 -0.35 -18.18
C VAL A 414 6.99 0.36 -18.27
N PRO A 415 5.88 -0.34 -18.59
CA PRO A 415 4.53 0.23 -18.51
C PRO A 415 4.21 0.78 -17.12
N SER A 416 4.62 0.06 -16.06
CA SER A 416 4.37 0.48 -14.69
C SER A 416 5.07 1.80 -14.33
N MET A 417 6.34 1.96 -14.72
CA MET A 417 7.07 3.21 -14.52
C MET A 417 6.48 4.35 -15.34
N HIS A 418 6.15 4.09 -16.61
CA HIS A 418 5.51 5.06 -17.49
C HIS A 418 4.20 5.59 -16.88
N GLN A 419 3.28 4.70 -16.50
CA GLN A 419 2.00 5.08 -15.90
C GLN A 419 2.20 5.84 -14.60
N LEU A 420 3.10 5.37 -13.72
CA LEU A 420 3.38 6.05 -12.46
C LEU A 420 3.86 7.49 -12.67
N ILE A 421 4.76 7.72 -13.63
CA ILE A 421 5.32 9.05 -13.91
C ILE A 421 4.23 10.00 -14.44
N LEU A 422 3.36 9.54 -15.34
CA LEU A 422 2.22 10.32 -15.81
C LEU A 422 1.28 10.68 -14.66
N ASP A 423 0.90 9.71 -13.84
CA ASP A 423 -0.02 9.91 -12.72
C ASP A 423 0.58 10.85 -11.65
N LEU A 424 1.89 10.80 -11.41
CA LEU A 424 2.59 11.73 -10.52
C LEU A 424 2.64 13.15 -11.09
N GLY A 425 2.91 13.29 -12.39
CA GLY A 425 2.89 14.58 -13.07
C GLY A 425 1.51 15.24 -13.02
N GLU A 426 0.46 14.44 -13.16
CA GLU A 426 -0.93 14.87 -13.05
C GLU A 426 -1.29 15.19 -11.57
N SER A 427 -0.79 14.41 -10.60
CA SER A 427 -0.94 14.63 -9.15
C SER A 427 -0.37 15.96 -8.66
N LEU A 428 0.71 16.45 -9.26
CA LEU A 428 1.26 17.78 -8.92
C LEU A 428 0.22 18.88 -9.03
N THR A 429 -0.71 18.80 -9.97
CA THR A 429 -1.72 19.85 -10.18
C THR A 429 -2.82 19.89 -9.11
N ARG A 430 -2.87 18.90 -8.21
CA ARG A 430 -3.82 18.81 -7.09
C ARG A 430 -3.17 18.88 -5.72
N CYS A 431 -1.85 18.98 -5.63
CA CYS A 431 -1.15 19.02 -4.34
C CYS A 431 -1.59 20.24 -3.50
N GLU A 432 -2.41 20.02 -2.48
CA GLU A 432 -2.85 21.08 -1.55
C GLU A 432 -1.83 21.36 -0.44
N LYS A 433 -1.03 20.36 -0.08
CA LYS A 433 -0.04 20.43 1.02
C LYS A 433 1.39 20.38 0.49
N VAL A 434 2.28 21.11 1.16
CA VAL A 434 3.70 21.17 0.77
C VAL A 434 4.37 19.79 0.96
N GLU A 435 3.98 19.01 1.96
CA GLU A 435 4.48 17.66 2.17
C GLU A 435 4.10 16.71 1.01
N THR A 436 2.90 16.88 0.44
CA THR A 436 2.47 16.13 -0.76
C THR A 436 3.34 16.52 -1.95
N TYR A 437 3.62 17.82 -2.15
CA TYR A 437 4.52 18.29 -3.21
C TYR A 437 5.94 17.71 -3.06
N ILE A 438 6.50 17.69 -1.84
CA ILE A 438 7.81 17.07 -1.55
C ILE A 438 7.78 15.59 -1.92
N THR A 439 6.77 14.87 -1.45
CA THR A 439 6.63 13.43 -1.68
C THR A 439 6.50 13.12 -3.17
N THR A 440 5.67 13.86 -3.90
CA THR A 440 5.48 13.69 -5.35
C THR A 440 6.76 13.95 -6.14
N ASN A 441 7.52 15.01 -5.81
CA ASN A 441 8.81 15.27 -6.46
C ASN A 441 9.85 14.19 -6.16
N LEU A 442 9.90 13.69 -4.92
CA LEU A 442 10.76 12.56 -4.57
C LEU A 442 10.39 11.30 -5.38
N PHE A 443 9.10 11.03 -5.54
CA PHE A 443 8.62 9.93 -6.36
C PHE A 443 8.96 10.10 -7.84
N LEU A 444 8.83 11.31 -8.39
CA LEU A 444 9.24 11.62 -9.76
C LEU A 444 10.75 11.43 -9.96
N PHE A 445 11.57 11.88 -9.01
CA PHE A 445 13.01 11.64 -9.03
C PHE A 445 13.34 10.14 -9.03
N LEU A 446 12.80 9.37 -8.07
CA LEU A 446 13.12 7.95 -7.91
C LEU A 446 12.58 7.10 -9.07
N SER A 447 11.36 7.36 -9.54
CA SER A 447 10.79 6.67 -10.71
C SER A 447 11.56 6.98 -11.99
N THR A 448 11.93 8.25 -12.23
CA THR A 448 12.75 8.63 -13.38
C THR A 448 14.13 8.00 -13.32
N HIS A 449 14.77 7.97 -12.14
CA HIS A 449 16.05 7.29 -11.96
C HIS A 449 15.96 5.81 -12.33
N LEU A 450 14.94 5.11 -11.84
CA LEU A 450 14.73 3.70 -12.16
C LEU A 450 14.41 3.50 -13.65
N ALA A 451 13.65 4.40 -14.27
CA ALA A 451 13.36 4.37 -15.70
C ALA A 451 14.61 4.53 -16.57
N ILE A 452 15.56 5.39 -16.17
CA ILE A 452 16.85 5.58 -16.88
C ILE A 452 17.63 4.26 -16.98
N LEU A 453 17.55 3.38 -15.97
CA LEU A 453 18.22 2.08 -15.99
C LEU A 453 17.73 1.16 -17.12
N TYR A 454 16.57 1.46 -17.69
CA TYR A 454 15.95 0.70 -18.78
C TYR A 454 16.00 1.44 -20.13
N ALA A 455 16.33 2.73 -20.16
CA ALA A 455 16.27 3.54 -21.37
C ALA A 455 17.29 3.12 -22.45
N SER A 456 16.96 3.35 -23.71
CA SER A 456 17.85 3.10 -24.84
C SER A 456 18.98 4.15 -24.94
N ARG A 457 20.15 3.77 -25.49
CA ARG A 457 21.30 4.68 -25.67
C ARG A 457 20.90 5.87 -26.55
N GLY A 458 20.96 7.08 -25.99
CA GLY A 458 20.70 8.35 -26.70
C GLY A 458 19.65 9.25 -26.04
N MET A 459 18.71 8.67 -25.28
CA MET A 459 17.68 9.42 -24.54
C MET A 459 18.08 9.70 -23.08
N GLU A 460 19.17 9.09 -22.63
CA GLU A 460 19.69 9.18 -21.27
C GLU A 460 19.95 10.61 -20.82
N ASP A 461 20.59 11.45 -21.64
CA ASP A 461 20.93 12.83 -21.26
C ASP A 461 19.66 13.68 -21.02
N SER A 462 18.63 13.44 -21.82
CA SER A 462 17.36 14.14 -21.74
C SER A 462 16.59 13.78 -20.46
N MET A 463 16.50 12.49 -20.15
CA MET A 463 15.90 11.97 -18.92
C MET A 463 16.73 12.33 -17.69
N ARG A 464 18.06 12.36 -17.81
CA ARG A 464 18.97 12.77 -16.73
C ARG A 464 18.69 14.21 -16.31
N ARG A 465 18.51 15.13 -17.26
CA ARG A 465 18.14 16.53 -16.96
C ARG A 465 16.80 16.64 -16.23
N SER A 466 15.79 15.86 -16.62
CA SER A 466 14.50 15.83 -15.88
C SER A 466 14.69 15.28 -14.47
N CYS A 467 15.49 14.22 -14.31
CA CYS A 467 15.80 13.63 -13.02
C CYS A 467 16.52 14.62 -12.08
N GLU A 468 17.50 15.38 -12.60
CA GLU A 468 18.15 16.48 -11.86
C GLU A 468 17.15 17.56 -11.44
N MET A 469 16.22 17.92 -12.33
CA MET A 469 15.19 18.91 -12.02
C MET A 469 14.29 18.46 -10.88
N PHE A 470 13.79 17.22 -10.91
CA PHE A 470 12.97 16.67 -9.84
C PHE A 470 13.73 16.59 -8.51
N LEU A 471 15.00 16.18 -8.55
CA LEU A 471 15.86 16.16 -7.36
C LEU A 471 16.06 17.56 -6.79
N ARG A 472 16.36 18.55 -7.64
CA ARG A 472 16.54 19.93 -7.21
C ARG A 472 15.26 20.55 -6.68
N ALA A 473 14.11 20.28 -7.30
CA ALA A 473 12.81 20.72 -6.81
C ALA A 473 12.51 20.15 -5.42
N TYR A 474 12.75 18.84 -5.21
CA TYR A 474 12.66 18.22 -3.90
C TYR A 474 13.57 18.91 -2.85
N VAL A 475 14.87 19.07 -3.14
CA VAL A 475 15.82 19.67 -2.20
C VAL A 475 15.48 21.13 -1.90
N ALA A 476 15.15 21.92 -2.92
CA ALA A 476 14.80 23.33 -2.78
C ALA A 476 13.57 23.52 -1.88
N THR A 477 12.52 22.70 -2.08
CA THR A 477 11.32 22.80 -1.25
C THR A 477 11.58 22.37 0.19
N VAL A 478 12.37 21.33 0.42
CA VAL A 478 12.75 20.93 1.80
C VAL A 478 13.54 22.04 2.48
N LEU A 479 14.55 22.62 1.82
CA LEU A 479 15.33 23.74 2.36
C LEU A 479 14.48 24.97 2.64
N LEU A 480 13.48 25.27 1.80
CA LEU A 480 12.57 26.38 2.00
C LEU A 480 11.75 26.22 3.29
N ILE A 481 11.26 25.01 3.56
CA ILE A 481 10.50 24.70 4.79
C ILE A 481 11.41 24.74 6.02
N GLU A 482 12.64 24.24 5.92
CA GLU A 482 13.58 24.27 7.04
C GLU A 482 14.05 25.70 7.38
N GLY A 483 13.94 26.63 6.43
CA GLY A 483 14.28 28.04 6.61
C GLY A 483 13.12 28.96 7.02
N SER A 484 11.88 28.46 7.01
CA SER A 484 10.66 29.18 7.44
C SER A 484 10.32 28.91 8.90
#